data_AF-A0ABD0RAQ9-F1
#
_entry.id   AF-A0ABD0RAQ9-F1
#
_cell.length_a   1.000
_cell.length_b   1.000
_cell.length_c   1.000
_cell.angle_alpha   90.00
_cell.angle_beta   90.00
_cell.angle_gamma   90.00
#
_symmetry.space_group_name_H-M   'P 1'
#
loop_
_entity.id
_entity.type
_entity.pdbx_description
1 polymer ?
#
loop_
_entity_poly.entity_id
_entity_poly.type
_entity_poly.pdbx_seq_one_letter_code
_entity_poly.pdbx_strand_id
1 'polypeptide(L)' 'MASVKQPLFDTLDDLEEEKLKRFKSYLQEDGPIPVSVLKKADATDTVDQMLDRFGPERAVKITLDILKKMNQNHLAE' A
#
# COMPACT_ATOMS: atom_id res chain seq x y z
N MET A 1 5.07 5.83 20.23
CA MET A 1 5.29 4.78 19.21
C MET A 1 4.80 5.35 17.91
N ALA A 2 5.69 5.58 16.94
CA ALA A 2 5.30 6.20 15.67
C ALA A 2 4.36 5.24 14.93
N SER A 3 3.10 5.63 14.76
CA SER A 3 2.12 4.86 14.01
C SER A 3 2.53 4.87 12.54
N VAL A 4 3.11 3.78 12.06
CA VAL A 4 3.49 3.60 10.64
C VAL A 4 2.32 3.73 9.67
N LYS A 5 1.09 3.74 10.18
CA LYS A 5 -0.14 4.01 9.43
C LYS A 5 -0.15 5.37 8.75
N GLN A 6 0.32 6.43 9.43
CA GLN A 6 0.30 7.78 8.85
C GLN A 6 1.23 7.94 7.64
N PRO A 7 2.53 7.60 7.71
CA PRO A 7 3.40 7.73 6.54
C PRO A 7 2.95 6.83 5.39
N LEU A 8 2.46 5.62 5.66
CA LEU A 8 1.85 4.77 4.64
C LEU A 8 0.65 5.44 3.96
N PHE A 9 -0.21 6.09 4.76
CA PHE A 9 -1.37 6.79 4.24
C PHE A 9 -0.98 7.97 3.36
N ASP A 10 -0.10 8.86 3.84
CA ASP A 10 0.40 10.01 3.07
C ASP A 10 1.02 9.56 1.74
N THR A 11 1.85 8.50 1.77
CA THR A 11 2.43 7.94 0.55
C THR A 11 1.37 7.41 -0.41
N LEU A 12 0.36 6.68 0.07
CA LEU A 12 -0.69 6.17 -0.81
C LEU A 12 -1.67 7.25 -1.29
N ASP A 13 -1.85 8.33 -0.53
CA ASP A 13 -2.68 9.48 -0.91
C ASP A 13 -2.00 10.34 -1.97
N ASP A 14 -0.67 10.49 -1.90
CA ASP A 14 0.14 11.19 -2.90
C ASP A 14 0.25 10.40 -4.23
N LEU A 15 0.01 9.08 -4.21
CA LEU A 15 -0.07 8.27 -5.42
C LEU A 15 -1.33 8.63 -6.24
N GLU A 16 -1.12 9.03 -7.50
CA GLU A 16 -2.21 9.17 -8.47
C GLU A 16 -3.06 7.90 -8.60
N GLU A 17 -4.35 8.02 -8.93
CA GLU A 17 -5.28 6.89 -9.05
C GLU A 17 -4.76 5.74 -9.94
N GLU A 18 -4.01 6.07 -11.01
CA GLU A 18 -3.40 5.06 -11.90
C GLU A 18 -2.30 4.27 -11.19
N LYS A 19 -1.46 4.96 -10.40
CA LYS A 19 -0.42 4.35 -9.58
C LYS A 19 -1.05 3.54 -8.46
N LEU A 20 -2.05 4.07 -7.78
CA LEU A 20 -2.79 3.36 -6.73
C LEU A 20 -3.42 2.06 -7.29
N LYS A 21 -3.99 2.07 -8.50
CA LYS A 21 -4.48 0.86 -9.17
C LYS A 21 -3.39 -0.17 -9.41
N ARG A 22 -2.20 0.25 -9.88
CA ARG A 22 -1.04 -0.63 -10.02
C ARG A 22 -0.57 -1.17 -8.67
N PHE A 23 -0.47 -0.31 -7.65
CA PHE A 23 -0.09 -0.68 -6.30
C PHE A 23 -1.00 -1.79 -5.75
N LYS A 24 -2.32 -1.60 -5.86
CA LYS A 24 -3.33 -2.59 -5.48
C LYS A 24 -3.16 -3.90 -6.23
N SER A 25 -2.81 -3.85 -7.52
CA SER A 25 -2.57 -5.05 -8.33
C SER A 25 -1.34 -5.82 -7.84
N TYR A 26 -0.23 -5.14 -7.52
CA TYR A 26 0.94 -5.79 -6.92
C TYR A 26 0.63 -6.33 -5.51
N LEU A 27 -0.12 -5.57 -4.71
CA LEU A 27 -0.52 -5.99 -3.38
C LEU A 27 -1.40 -7.25 -3.39
N GLN A 28 -2.20 -7.41 -4.44
CA GLN A 28 -2.99 -8.62 -4.70
C GLN A 28 -2.11 -9.81 -5.09
N GLU A 29 -0.98 -9.59 -5.76
CA GLU A 29 -0.03 -10.67 -6.06
C GLU A 29 0.77 -11.09 -4.83
N ASP A 30 1.17 -10.13 -4.00
CA ASP A 30 1.92 -10.34 -2.76
C ASP A 30 1.04 -10.85 -1.59
N GLY A 31 -0.30 -10.79 -1.71
CA GLY A 31 -1.22 -11.03 -0.61
C GLY A 31 -2.52 -11.76 -0.95
N PRO A 32 -3.12 -12.52 -0.02
CA PRO A 32 -4.43 -13.16 -0.20
C PRO A 32 -5.59 -12.16 -0.03
N ILE A 33 -5.47 -10.98 -0.63
CA ILE A 33 -6.51 -9.94 -0.57
C ILE A 33 -7.36 -10.06 -1.83
N PRO A 34 -8.69 -10.24 -1.70
CA PRO A 34 -9.56 -10.38 -2.84
C PRO A 34 -9.60 -9.10 -3.70
N VAL A 35 -9.49 -9.29 -5.02
CA VAL A 35 -9.53 -8.22 -6.04
C VAL A 35 -10.73 -7.30 -5.83
N SER A 36 -11.90 -7.87 -5.55
CA SER A 36 -13.15 -7.14 -5.36
C SER A 36 -13.09 -6.13 -4.23
N VAL A 37 -12.30 -6.43 -3.20
CA VAL A 37 -12.07 -5.55 -2.06
C VAL A 37 -11.07 -4.47 -2.44
N LEU A 38 -9.90 -4.84 -2.98
CA LEU A 38 -8.88 -3.87 -3.40
C LEU A 38 -9.36 -2.88 -4.46
N LYS A 39 -10.21 -3.33 -5.38
CA LYS A 39 -10.75 -2.50 -6.46
C LYS A 39 -11.69 -1.41 -5.94
N LYS A 40 -12.34 -1.64 -4.80
CA LYS A 40 -13.22 -0.67 -4.12
C LYS A 40 -12.54 0.06 -2.95
N ALA A 41 -11.47 -0.51 -2.41
CA ALA A 41 -10.70 0.04 -1.30
C ALA A 41 -10.08 1.37 -1.71
N ASP A 42 -10.17 2.39 -0.86
CA ASP A 42 -9.41 3.63 -1.04
C ASP A 42 -7.97 3.47 -0.52
N ALA A 43 -7.14 4.53 -0.64
CA ALA A 43 -5.79 4.54 -0.07
C ALA A 43 -5.81 4.14 1.41
N THR A 44 -6.74 4.69 2.19
CA THR A 44 -6.93 4.38 3.62
C THR A 44 -7.25 2.91 3.85
N ASP A 45 -8.21 2.38 3.10
CA ASP A 45 -8.72 1.03 3.27
C ASP A 45 -7.64 0.00 2.89
N THR A 46 -6.83 0.33 1.87
CA THR A 46 -5.66 -0.45 1.47
C THR A 46 -4.62 -0.50 2.59
N VAL A 47 -4.26 0.65 3.19
CA VAL A 47 -3.31 0.70 4.32
C VAL A 47 -3.85 -0.06 5.53
N ASP A 48 -5.13 0.12 5.88
CA ASP A 48 -5.74 -0.58 7.02
C ASP A 48 -5.71 -2.09 6.82
N GLN A 49 -6.06 -2.58 5.63
CA GLN A 49 -5.96 -4.00 5.31
C GLN A 49 -4.53 -4.51 5.35
N MET A 50 -3.56 -3.73 4.90
CA MET A 50 -2.16 -4.14 5.00
C MET A 50 -1.71 -4.26 6.45
N LEU A 51 -2.10 -3.31 7.31
CA LEU A 51 -1.79 -3.33 8.73
C LEU A 51 -2.49 -4.48 9.44
N ASP A 52 -3.75 -4.75 9.13
CA ASP A 52 -4.55 -5.84 9.72
C ASP A 52 -4.02 -7.21 9.30
N ARG A 53 -3.70 -7.41 8.01
CA ARG A 53 -3.25 -8.70 7.48
C ARG A 53 -1.79 -9.02 7.77
N PHE A 54 -0.91 -8.04 7.59
CA PHE A 54 0.53 -8.27 7.62
C PHE A 54 1.20 -7.73 8.90
N GLY A 55 0.53 -6.82 9.59
CA GLY A 55 1.09 -6.07 10.71
C GLY A 55 1.88 -4.83 10.26
N PRO A 56 2.10 -3.87 11.17
CA PRO A 56 2.71 -2.58 10.88
C PRO A 56 4.08 -2.67 10.19
N GLU A 57 4.95 -3.55 10.67
CA GLU A 57 6.32 -3.67 10.13
C GLU A 57 6.35 -4.26 8.72
N ARG A 58 5.51 -5.27 8.46
CA ARG A 58 5.45 -5.88 7.12
C ARG A 58 4.73 -4.99 6.12
N ALA A 59 3.67 -4.29 6.54
CA ALA A 59 2.96 -3.36 5.69
C ALA A 59 3.92 -2.32 5.11
N VAL A 60 4.79 -1.73 5.94
CA VAL A 60 5.83 -0.79 5.49
C VAL A 60 6.77 -1.43 4.47
N LYS A 61 7.30 -2.63 4.75
CA LYS A 61 8.18 -3.33 3.81
C LYS A 61 7.52 -3.60 2.46
N ILE A 62 6.27 -4.09 2.46
CA ILE A 62 5.53 -4.40 1.23
C ILE A 62 5.28 -3.11 0.44
N THR A 63 4.83 -2.04 1.10
CA THR A 63 4.62 -0.74 0.45
C THR A 63 5.91 -0.23 -0.20
N LEU A 64 7.03 -0.24 0.51
CA LEU A 64 8.33 0.17 -0.03
C LEU A 64 8.77 -0.70 -1.21
N ASP A 65 8.56 -2.02 -1.16
CA ASP A 65 8.92 -2.94 -2.24
C ASP A 65 8.09 -2.68 -3.51
N ILE A 66 6.78 -2.48 -3.35
CA ILE A 66 5.88 -2.15 -4.46
C ILE A 66 6.21 -0.78 -5.05
N LEU A 67 6.43 0.23 -4.21
CA LEU A 67 6.85 1.57 -4.67
C LEU A 67 8.14 1.50 -5.49
N LYS A 68 9.12 0.70 -5.05
CA LYS A 68 10.36 0.45 -5.79
C LYS A 68 10.10 -0.23 -7.13
N LYS A 69 9.27 -1.28 -7.17
CA LYS A 69 8.85 -1.93 -8.42
C LYS A 69 8.18 -0.96 -9.39
N MET A 70 7.43 0.00 -8.87
CA MET A 70 6.73 1.02 -9.65
C MET A 70 7.58 2.25 -10.03
N ASN A 71 8.88 2.26 -9.70
CA ASN A 71 9.78 3.40 -9.83
C ASN A 71 9.27 4.66 -9.09
N GLN A 72 8.54 4.49 -7.99
CA GLN A 72 8.11 5.55 -7.08
C GLN A 72 9.09 5.69 -5.90
N ASN A 73 10.39 5.63 -6.20
CA ASN A 73 11.45 5.66 -5.17
C ASN A 73 11.44 6.94 -4.35
N HIS A 74 10.94 8.06 -4.91
CA HIS A 74 10.81 9.34 -4.22
C HIS A 74 9.81 9.32 -3.06
N LEU A 75 8.84 8.39 -3.08
CA LEU A 75 7.87 8.20 -2.01
C LEU A 75 8.30 7.14 -0.99
N ALA A 76 9.44 6.47 -1.26
CA ALA A 76 9.98 5.37 -0.47
C ALA A 76 11.24 5.78 0.33
N GLU A 77 11.53 7.08 0.41
CA GLU A 77 12.69 7.68 1.09
C GLU A 77 12.37 8.13 2.52
#